data_AF-A0A2U8VV49-F1
#
_entry.id   AF-A0A2U8VV49-F1
#
_cell.length_a   1.000
_cell.length_b   1.000
_cell.length_c   1.000
_cell.angle_alpha   90.00
_cell.angle_beta   90.00
_cell.angle_gamma   90.00
#
_symmetry.space_group_name_H-M   'P 1'
#
loop_
_entity.id
_entity.type
_entity.pdbx_description
1 polymer ?
#
loop_
_entity_poly.entity_id
_entity_poly.type
_entity_poly.pdbx_seq_one_letter_code
_entity_poly.pdbx_strand_id
1 'polypeptide(L)'
;MFAPWWKLGMDATMLAFESQQVIGMRLAMLSLGGSAAQVEAQRMVTEKMVAAGEAALLMASGGTAAGVVAGYRRKVRANARRLSKRR
;
A
#
# COMPACT_ATOMS: atom_id res chain seq x y z
N MET A 1 3.67 28.12 6.45
CA MET A 1 4.80 27.16 6.49
C MET A 1 4.43 25.78 7.05
N PHE A 2 3.53 25.66 8.04
CA PHE A 2 3.19 24.35 8.67
C PHE A 2 2.14 23.49 7.94
N ALA A 3 1.28 24.09 7.12
CA ALA A 3 0.17 23.38 6.47
C ALA A 3 0.59 22.17 5.59
N PRO A 4 1.68 22.22 4.80
CA PRO A 4 2.14 21.07 4.01
C PRO A 4 2.57 19.88 4.87
N TRP A 5 3.23 20.15 6.00
CA TRP A 5 3.66 19.13 6.95
C TRP A 5 2.48 18.49 7.68
N TRP A 6 1.50 19.29 8.06
CA TRP A 6 0.25 18.80 8.64
C TRP A 6 -0.49 17.86 7.69
N LYS A 7 -0.63 18.26 6.42
CA LYS A 7 -1.27 17.43 5.39
C LYS A 7 -0.52 16.11 5.19
N LEU A 8 0.81 16.16 5.08
CA LEU A 8 1.63 14.96 4.95
C LEU A 8 1.46 14.02 6.16
N GLY A 9 1.43 14.57 7.37
CA GLY A 9 1.18 13.81 8.60
C GLY A 9 -0.17 13.10 8.56
N MET A 10 -1.25 13.80 8.23
CA MET A 10 -2.58 13.19 8.08
C MET A 10 -2.62 12.11 6.99
N ASP A 11 -1.97 12.36 5.85
CA ASP A 11 -1.86 11.39 4.77
C ASP A 11 -1.09 10.13 5.22
N ALA A 12 0.00 10.29 5.96
CA ALA A 12 0.76 9.19 6.53
C ALA A 12 -0.03 8.40 7.59
N THR A 13 -0.76 9.08 8.48
CA THR A 13 -1.64 8.42 9.46
C THR A 13 -2.72 7.59 8.77
N MET A 14 -3.36 8.15 7.74
CA MET A 14 -4.36 7.41 6.99
C MET A 14 -3.75 6.26 6.19
N LEU A 15 -2.56 6.44 5.61
CA LEU A 15 -1.83 5.35 4.97
C LEU A 15 -1.57 4.21 5.97
N ALA A 16 -1.17 4.53 7.20
CA ALA A 16 -0.94 3.54 8.24
C ALA A 16 -2.23 2.76 8.54
N PHE A 17 -3.35 3.45 8.74
CA PHE A 17 -4.65 2.80 9.00
C PHE A 17 -5.10 1.90 7.84
N GLU A 18 -5.03 2.40 6.60
CA GLU A 18 -5.37 1.64 5.39
C GLU A 18 -4.46 0.40 5.25
N SER A 19 -3.18 0.53 5.63
CA SER A 19 -2.22 -0.57 5.59
C SER A 19 -2.56 -1.65 6.62
N GLN A 20 -2.96 -1.29 7.84
CA GLN A 20 -3.37 -2.26 8.87
C GLN A 20 -4.55 -3.12 8.41
N GLN A 21 -5.54 -2.53 7.72
CA GLN A 21 -6.66 -3.29 7.16
C GLN A 21 -6.19 -4.32 6.12
N VAL A 22 -5.31 -3.93 5.20
CA VAL A 22 -4.75 -4.82 4.17
C VAL A 22 -3.92 -5.95 4.80
N ILE A 23 -3.11 -5.62 5.81
CA ILE A 23 -2.31 -6.60 6.55
C ILE A 23 -3.22 -7.60 7.24
N GLY A 24 -4.27 -7.16 7.94
CA GLY A 24 -5.23 -8.04 8.61
C GLY A 24 -5.91 -9.01 7.63
N MET A 25 -6.40 -8.52 6.50
CA MET A 25 -7.02 -9.37 5.46
C MET A 25 -6.03 -10.41 4.89
N ARG A 26 -4.78 -10.02 4.70
CA ARG A 26 -3.73 -10.93 4.21
C ARG A 26 -3.36 -11.97 5.24
N LEU A 27 -3.21 -11.59 6.51
CA LEU A 27 -2.95 -12.53 7.58
C LEU A 27 -4.06 -13.56 7.69
N ALA A 28 -5.33 -13.13 7.61
CA ALA A 28 -6.46 -14.06 7.60
C ALA A 28 -6.44 -15.03 6.40
N MET A 29 -6.13 -14.53 5.20
CA MET A 29 -5.99 -15.39 4.01
C MET A 29 -4.81 -16.36 4.13
N LEU A 30 -3.67 -15.89 4.61
CA LEU A 30 -2.45 -16.70 4.77
C LEU A 30 -2.62 -17.75 5.87
N SER A 31 -3.33 -17.44 6.96
CA SER A 31 -3.60 -18.41 8.03
C SER A 31 -4.47 -19.58 7.58
N LEU A 32 -5.32 -19.38 6.56
CA LEU A 32 -6.10 -20.46 5.94
C LEU A 32 -5.25 -21.35 5.02
N GLY A 33 -4.11 -20.86 4.55
CA GLY A 33 -3.22 -21.59 3.66
C GLY A 33 -3.82 -21.90 2.28
N GLY A 34 -3.29 -22.93 1.63
CA GLY A 34 -3.75 -23.40 0.32
C GLY A 34 -3.21 -22.59 -0.87
N SER A 35 -3.62 -22.99 -2.08
CA SER A 35 -3.13 -22.42 -3.34
C SER A 35 -3.45 -20.93 -3.49
N ALA A 36 -4.63 -20.50 -3.01
CA ALA A 36 -5.03 -19.09 -3.03
C ALA A 36 -4.11 -18.21 -2.18
N ALA A 37 -3.69 -18.68 -0.99
CA ALA A 37 -2.75 -17.99 -0.12
C ALA A 37 -1.36 -17.87 -0.77
N GLN A 38 -0.88 -18.91 -1.44
CA GLN A 38 0.41 -18.89 -2.15
C GLN A 38 0.41 -17.91 -3.33
N VAL A 39 -0.66 -17.90 -4.12
CA VAL A 39 -0.84 -16.93 -5.21
C VAL A 39 -0.89 -15.50 -4.67
N GLU A 40 -1.59 -15.26 -3.57
CA GLU A 40 -1.60 -13.94 -2.94
C GLU A 40 -0.21 -13.56 -2.42
N ALA A 41 0.52 -14.46 -1.78
CA ALA A 41 1.87 -14.21 -1.28
C ALA A 41 2.85 -13.80 -2.40
N GLN A 42 2.83 -14.50 -3.53
CA GLN A 42 3.66 -14.14 -4.68
C GLN A 42 3.26 -12.78 -5.25
N ARG A 43 1.96 -12.51 -5.37
CA ARG A 43 1.47 -11.21 -5.82
C ARG A 43 1.88 -10.07 -4.89
N MET A 44 1.91 -10.30 -3.57
CA MET A 44 2.40 -9.30 -2.61
C MET A 44 3.83 -8.86 -2.87
N VAL A 45 4.69 -9.73 -3.41
CA VAL A 45 6.07 -9.39 -3.76
C VAL A 45 6.09 -8.47 -4.98
N THR A 46 5.37 -8.86 -6.04
CA THR A 46 5.24 -8.03 -7.26
C THR A 46 4.70 -6.64 -6.93
N GLU A 47 3.67 -6.55 -6.10
CA GLU A 47 3.09 -5.27 -5.70
C GLU A 47 4.10 -4.37 -4.96
N LYS A 48 4.94 -4.94 -4.08
CA LYS A 48 5.99 -4.18 -3.39
C LYS A 48 7.06 -3.68 -4.36
N MET A 49 7.51 -4.55 -5.27
CA MET A 49 8.53 -4.20 -6.27
C MET A 49 8.04 -3.10 -7.21
N VAL A 50 6.80 -3.21 -7.70
CA VAL A 50 6.18 -2.17 -8.55
C VAL A 50 6.02 -0.87 -7.77
N ALA A 51 5.54 -0.91 -6.52
CA ALA A 51 5.40 0.30 -5.71
C ALA A 51 6.74 0.98 -5.44
N ALA A 52 7.78 0.20 -5.14
CA ALA A 52 9.13 0.71 -4.92
C ALA A 52 9.71 1.32 -6.21
N GLY A 53 9.53 0.66 -7.36
CA GLY A 53 9.96 1.17 -8.66
C GLY A 53 9.28 2.49 -9.01
N GLU A 54 7.96 2.58 -8.85
CA GLU A 54 7.22 3.83 -9.08
C GLU A 54 7.66 4.95 -8.13
N ALA A 55 7.93 4.63 -6.85
CA ALA A 55 8.43 5.60 -5.89
C ALA A 55 9.85 6.08 -6.26
N ALA A 56 10.73 5.17 -6.67
CA ALA A 56 12.07 5.50 -7.12
C ALA A 56 12.06 6.39 -8.37
N LEU A 57 11.23 6.07 -9.37
CA LEU A 57 11.04 6.89 -10.57
C LEU A 57 10.47 8.27 -10.24
N LEU A 58 9.49 8.34 -9.32
CA LEU A 58 8.94 9.60 -8.88
C LEU A 58 10.01 10.47 -8.21
N MET A 59 10.84 9.89 -7.35
CA MET A 59 11.95 10.61 -6.72
C MET A 59 13.01 11.04 -7.74
N ALA A 60 13.40 10.16 -8.66
CA ALA A 60 14.39 10.45 -9.69
C ALA A 60 13.96 11.56 -10.66
N SER A 61 12.65 11.71 -10.88
CA SER A 61 12.07 12.77 -11.72
C SER A 61 11.75 14.07 -10.97
N GLY A 62 12.21 14.23 -9.71
CA GLY A 62 12.03 15.44 -8.92
C GLY A 62 10.72 15.52 -8.13
N GLY A 63 10.06 14.38 -7.91
CA GLY A 63 8.85 14.28 -7.11
C GLY A 63 9.07 14.52 -5.61
N THR A 64 7.97 14.64 -4.88
CA THR A 64 7.99 14.97 -3.44
C THR A 64 7.67 13.75 -2.57
N ALA A 65 8.10 13.79 -1.31
CA ALA A 65 7.73 12.78 -0.31
C ALA A 65 6.19 12.64 -0.17
N ALA A 66 5.45 13.75 -0.26
CA ALA A 66 3.99 13.72 -0.27
C ALA A 66 3.43 12.98 -1.50
N GLY A 67 4.06 13.16 -2.66
CA GLY A 67 3.73 12.40 -3.88
C GLY A 67 3.92 10.89 -3.71
N VAL A 68 5.03 10.49 -3.07
CA VAL A 68 5.32 9.09 -2.75
C VAL A 68 4.25 8.51 -1.81
N VAL A 69 3.96 9.20 -0.70
CA VAL A 69 2.92 8.78 0.25
C VAL A 69 1.56 8.66 -0.43
N ALA A 70 1.17 9.64 -1.26
CA ALA A 70 -0.07 9.59 -2.03
C ALA A 70 -0.10 8.39 -2.99
N GLY A 71 1.02 8.07 -3.64
CA GLY A 71 1.18 6.88 -4.48
C GLY A 71 0.95 5.58 -3.70
N TYR A 72 1.57 5.44 -2.52
CA TYR A 72 1.36 4.29 -1.65
C TYR A 72 -0.10 4.18 -1.17
N ARG A 73 -0.74 5.28 -0.76
CA ARG A 73 -2.16 5.28 -0.35
C ARG A 73 -3.07 4.78 -1.45
N ARG A 74 -2.87 5.22 -2.70
CA ARG A 74 -3.66 4.74 -3.84
C ARG A 74 -3.55 3.22 -3.99
N LYS A 75 -2.34 2.67 -3.93
CA LYS A 75 -2.11 1.22 -4.03
C LYS A 75 -2.71 0.44 -2.86
N VAL A 76 -2.51 0.90 -1.63
CA VAL A 76 -3.06 0.25 -0.43
C VAL A 76 -4.59 0.24 -0.46
N ARG A 77 -5.23 1.33 -0.86
CA ARG A 77 -6.69 1.38 -1.04
C ARG A 77 -7.20 0.43 -2.14
N ALA A 78 -6.45 0.30 -3.23
CA ALA A 78 -6.79 -0.65 -4.29
C ALA A 78 -6.68 -2.10 -3.78
N ASN A 79 -5.63 -2.40 -3.02
CA ASN A 79 -5.43 -3.69 -2.37
C ASN A 79 -6.56 -4.01 -1.39
N ALA A 80 -6.95 -3.05 -0.57
CA ALA A 80 -8.05 -3.20 0.38
C ALA A 80 -9.36 -3.56 -0.34
N ARG A 81 -9.71 -2.79 -1.37
CA ARG A 81 -10.91 -3.03 -2.21
C ARG A 81 -10.91 -4.37 -2.92
N ARG A 82 -9.75 -4.86 -3.34
CA ARG A 82 -9.63 -6.17 -4.01
C ARG A 82 -9.75 -7.31 -3.00
N LEU A 83 -9.08 -7.20 -1.85
CA LEU A 83 -9.12 -8.22 -0.81
C LEU A 83 -10.51 -8.32 -0.19
N SER A 84 -11.23 -7.21 -0.01
CA SER A 84 -12.60 -7.24 0.49
C SER A 84 -13.59 -7.94 -0.45
N LYS A 85 -13.29 -7.98 -1.75
CA LYS A 85 -14.09 -8.71 -2.76
C LYS A 85 -13.77 -10.19 -2.87
N ARG A 86 -12.68 -10.65 -2.25
CA ARG A 86 -12.25 -12.06 -2.25
C ARG A 86 -12.75 -12.83 -1.02
N ARG A 87 -13.53 -12.17 -0.15
CA ARG A 87 -14.13 -12.80 1.02
C ARG A 87 -15.34 -13.63 0.65
#